data_AF-A0A6G1C2G3-F1
#
_entry.id   AF-A0A6G1C2G3-F1
#
_cell.length_a   1.000
_cell.length_b   1.000
_cell.length_c   1.000
_cell.angle_alpha   90.00
_cell.angle_beta   90.00
_cell.angle_gamma   90.00
#
_symmetry.space_group_name_H-M   'P 1'
#
loop_
_entity.id
_entity.type
_entity.pdbx_description
1 polymer ?
#
loop_
_entity_poly.entity_id
_entity_poly.type
_entity_poly.pdbx_seq_one_letter_code
_entity_poly.pdbx_strand_id
1 'polypeptide(L)'
;MINPGRFGKRDQQLSCTDFRTGKTAKWSNDVDRLELAFDGAPVDVSAELGARWESAAVPGLTVTRTAATNGVRVQLAGVFDIMANVVPITEQDSRIHNYGVTEEDSLAHLDLGFKFYDLSDDVHGVLGQTYRSDYVNKLSVSANMPVMGGAPSYVVSDIFSTDCAVARFGRRAGISMVTGRAN
;
A
#
# COMPACT_ATOMS: atom_id res chain seq x y z
N MET A 1 -5.86 10.24 16.14
CA MET A 1 -5.59 11.16 15.05
C MET A 1 -4.09 11.10 14.89
N ILE A 2 -3.57 10.51 13.82
CA ILE A 2 -2.18 10.82 13.44
C ILE A 2 -2.16 12.33 13.28
N ASN A 3 -1.42 13.03 14.15
CA ASN A 3 -1.50 14.48 14.26
C ASN A 3 -1.10 15.11 12.90
N PRO A 4 -2.05 15.64 12.12
CA PRO A 4 -1.77 16.09 10.76
C PRO A 4 -0.89 17.35 10.75
N GLY A 5 -0.69 18.00 11.92
CA GLY A 5 0.13 19.19 12.07
C GLY A 5 1.64 18.99 11.83
N ARG A 6 2.12 17.75 11.72
CA ARG A 6 3.53 17.46 11.34
C ARG A 6 3.68 16.78 9.97
N PHE A 7 2.58 16.27 9.41
CA PHE A 7 2.52 15.63 8.10
C PHE A 7 1.83 16.52 7.04
N GLY A 8 1.60 17.80 7.36
CA GLY A 8 0.91 18.77 6.51
C GLY A 8 1.84 19.84 5.96
N LYS A 9 2.24 19.68 4.69
CA LYS A 9 2.41 20.75 3.67
C LYS A 9 2.98 20.24 2.34
N ARG A 10 3.46 19.00 2.28
CA ARG A 10 3.81 18.30 1.04
C ARG A 10 3.17 16.93 1.13
N ASP A 11 2.45 16.54 0.08
CA ASP A 11 1.84 15.22 -0.06
C ASP A 11 2.94 14.16 0.00
N GLN A 12 3.26 13.72 1.22
CA GLN A 12 4.29 12.72 1.47
C GLN A 12 3.73 11.35 1.13
N GLN A 13 3.77 11.01 -0.15
CA GLN A 13 3.30 9.76 -0.71
C GLN A 13 4.50 8.86 -0.97
N LEU A 14 4.61 7.77 -0.21
CA LEU A 14 5.34 6.61 -0.67
C LEU A 14 4.47 5.98 -1.76
N SER A 15 4.95 6.07 -3.00
CA SER A 15 4.30 5.42 -4.14
C SER A 15 5.28 4.42 -4.73
N CYS A 16 4.82 3.18 -4.89
CA CYS A 16 5.41 2.28 -5.85
C CYS A 16 4.80 2.66 -7.20
N THR A 17 5.39 3.65 -7.85
CA THR A 17 4.98 4.03 -9.21
C THR A 17 5.80 3.26 -10.22
N ASP A 18 5.07 2.68 -11.18
CA ASP A 18 5.50 1.94 -12.37
C ASP A 18 5.77 0.43 -12.20
N PHE A 19 4.68 -0.35 -12.15
CA PHE A 19 4.69 -1.67 -12.77
C PHE A 19 4.75 -1.45 -14.28
N ARG A 20 5.96 -1.39 -14.86
CA ARG A 20 6.08 -1.64 -16.29
C ARG A 20 5.62 -3.08 -16.54
N THR A 21 4.37 -3.24 -16.97
CA THR A 21 3.91 -4.46 -17.64
C THR A 21 4.50 -4.48 -19.05
N GLY A 22 5.83 -4.55 -19.15
CA GLY A 22 6.42 -5.18 -20.32
C GLY A 22 6.02 -6.65 -20.26
N LYS A 23 5.54 -7.23 -21.36
CA LYS A 23 5.34 -8.69 -21.49
C LYS A 23 6.62 -9.36 -21.02
N THR A 24 6.65 -9.77 -19.75
CA THR A 24 7.83 -10.35 -19.16
C THR A 24 7.72 -11.82 -19.47
N ALA A 25 8.71 -12.34 -20.19
CA ALA A 25 8.92 -13.78 -20.27
C ALA A 25 8.83 -14.34 -18.85
N LYS A 26 8.16 -15.49 -18.69
CA LYS A 26 8.03 -16.34 -17.49
C LYS A 26 8.68 -15.78 -16.22
N TRP A 27 7.88 -15.60 -15.16
CA TRP A 27 8.35 -15.07 -13.87
C TRP A 27 9.72 -15.63 -13.45
N SER A 28 10.61 -14.72 -13.04
CA SER A 28 11.93 -15.03 -12.47
C SER A 28 12.11 -14.28 -11.16
N ASN A 29 12.52 -15.01 -10.12
CA ASN A 29 12.80 -14.46 -8.80
C ASN A 29 14.06 -13.57 -8.79
N ASP A 30 14.92 -13.68 -9.79
CA ASP A 30 16.19 -12.94 -9.86
C ASP A 30 16.01 -11.52 -10.44
N VAL A 31 14.83 -11.21 -10.98
CA VAL A 31 14.49 -9.88 -11.50
C VAL A 31 13.80 -9.09 -10.39
N ASP A 32 14.39 -7.96 -9.99
CA ASP A 32 13.75 -7.01 -9.09
C ASP A 32 12.69 -6.19 -9.85
N ARG A 33 11.47 -6.19 -9.33
CA ARG A 33 10.30 -5.48 -9.91
C ARG A 33 9.79 -4.37 -9.00
N LEU A 34 10.53 -4.03 -7.94
CA LEU A 34 10.20 -2.93 -7.05
C LEU A 34 10.86 -1.63 -7.53
N GLU A 35 10.02 -0.63 -7.76
CA GLU A 35 10.45 0.77 -7.85
C GLU A 35 9.88 1.54 -6.66
N LEU A 36 10.74 2.29 -5.99
CA LEU A 36 10.40 3.03 -4.78
C LEU A 36 10.62 4.52 -5.00
N ALA A 37 9.64 5.33 -4.61
CA ALA A 37 9.78 6.77 -4.59
C ALA A 37 9.29 7.36 -3.25
N PHE A 38 9.99 8.37 -2.78
CA PHE A 38 9.63 9.19 -1.62
C PHE A 38 9.55 10.65 -2.08
N ASP A 39 8.37 11.27 -1.95
CA ASP A 39 8.08 12.62 -2.45
C ASP A 39 8.38 12.80 -3.95
N GLY A 40 8.13 11.75 -4.73
CA GLY A 40 8.42 11.71 -6.17
C GLY A 40 9.91 11.56 -6.52
N ALA A 41 10.81 11.56 -5.53
CA ALA A 41 12.23 11.26 -5.73
C ALA A 41 12.46 9.74 -5.59
N PRO A 42 13.21 9.11 -6.51
CA PRO A 42 13.55 7.69 -6.41
C PRO A 42 14.30 7.39 -5.10
N VAL A 43 13.93 6.29 -4.45
CA VAL A 43 14.63 5.74 -3.30
C VAL A 43 15.53 4.63 -3.78
N ASP A 44 16.83 4.93 -3.84
CA ASP A 44 17.85 3.96 -4.26
C ASP A 44 18.33 3.14 -3.04
N VAL A 45 18.06 1.84 -3.08
CA VAL A 45 18.52 0.87 -2.10
C VAL A 45 19.16 -0.28 -2.85
N SER A 46 20.44 -0.54 -2.60
CA SER A 46 21.18 -1.65 -3.19
C SER A 46 20.40 -2.95 -3.11
N ALA A 47 20.43 -3.76 -4.16
CA ALA A 47 19.73 -5.04 -4.28
C ALA A 47 20.40 -6.16 -3.45
N GLU A 48 20.61 -5.90 -2.15
CA GLU A 48 21.28 -6.79 -1.21
C GLU A 48 20.46 -6.94 0.05
N LEU A 49 20.37 -8.16 0.59
CA LEU A 49 19.63 -8.42 1.82
C LEU A 49 20.16 -7.55 2.97
N GLY A 50 19.26 -6.79 3.61
CA GLY A 50 19.61 -5.90 4.71
C GLY A 50 20.17 -4.54 4.29
N ALA A 51 20.38 -4.29 3.00
CA ALA A 51 20.69 -2.96 2.50
C ALA A 51 19.61 -1.97 2.95
N ARG A 52 20.03 -0.80 3.40
CA ARG A 52 19.17 0.17 4.08
C ARG A 52 19.39 1.56 3.52
N TRP A 53 18.28 2.21 3.24
CA TRP A 53 18.19 3.63 2.96
C TRP A 53 17.49 4.33 4.12
N GLU A 54 17.92 5.56 4.41
CA GLU A 54 17.34 6.41 5.44
C GLU A 54 17.08 7.80 4.87
N SER A 55 15.90 8.34 5.17
CA SER A 55 15.50 9.65 4.67
C SER A 55 16.26 10.77 5.38
N ALA A 56 16.90 11.63 4.61
CA ALA A 56 17.49 12.86 5.13
C ALA A 56 16.43 13.90 5.54
N ALA A 57 15.22 13.82 4.96
CA ALA A 57 14.14 14.78 5.20
C ALA A 57 13.24 14.39 6.37
N VAL A 58 13.05 13.09 6.61
CA VAL A 58 12.19 12.55 7.66
C VAL A 58 13.01 11.64 8.57
N PRO A 59 13.47 12.15 9.73
CA PRO A 59 14.23 11.37 10.68
C PRO A 59 13.48 10.10 11.11
N GLY A 60 14.15 8.96 11.06
CA GLY A 60 13.57 7.67 11.43
C GLY A 60 12.69 7.00 10.35
N LEU A 61 12.56 7.59 9.15
CA LEU A 61 12.01 6.90 7.97
C LEU A 61 13.12 6.11 7.29
N THR A 62 12.96 4.79 7.21
CA THR A 62 13.94 3.91 6.58
C THR A 62 13.28 2.88 5.67
N VAL A 63 13.99 2.52 4.61
CA VAL A 63 13.64 1.42 3.71
C VAL A 63 14.76 0.39 3.79
N THR A 64 14.42 -0.86 4.09
CA THR A 64 15.38 -1.97 4.20
C THR A 64 14.99 -3.08 3.25
N ARG A 65 15.94 -3.62 2.48
CA ARG A 65 15.73 -4.81 1.67
C ARG A 65 15.53 -6.03 2.56
N THR A 66 14.43 -6.74 2.36
CA THR A 66 14.14 -8.02 3.05
C THR A 66 14.56 -9.24 2.24
N ALA A 67 14.89 -9.02 0.97
CA ALA A 67 15.47 -9.97 0.05
C ALA A 67 16.30 -9.19 -0.99
N ALA A 68 17.15 -9.88 -1.76
CA ALA A 68 17.93 -9.25 -2.82
C ALA A 68 17.03 -8.62 -3.90
N THR A 69 15.87 -9.23 -4.17
CA THR A 69 14.88 -8.78 -5.15
C THR A 69 13.49 -8.77 -4.52
N ASN A 70 12.60 -7.92 -5.02
CA ASN A 70 11.16 -7.93 -4.80
C ASN A 70 10.66 -7.73 -3.35
N GLY A 71 11.53 -7.65 -2.34
CA GLY A 71 11.14 -7.54 -0.94
C GLY A 71 11.76 -6.33 -0.22
N VAL A 72 10.92 -5.53 0.42
CA VAL A 72 11.33 -4.39 1.25
C VAL A 72 10.50 -4.25 2.52
N ARG A 73 11.10 -3.62 3.53
CA ARG A 73 10.45 -3.17 4.76
C ARG A 73 10.62 -1.67 4.88
N VAL A 74 9.53 -0.95 4.97
CA VAL A 74 9.49 0.51 5.14
C VAL A 74 9.02 0.81 6.55
N GLN A 75 9.82 1.56 7.30
CA GLN A 75 9.55 1.85 8.70
C GLN A 75 9.64 3.35 8.95
N LEU A 76 8.70 3.88 9.71
CA LEU A 76 8.82 5.18 10.35
C LEU A 76 8.75 4.98 11.86
N ALA A 77 9.85 5.30 12.55
CA ALA A 77 10.01 5.05 13.98
C ALA A 77 8.80 5.54 14.80
N GLY A 78 8.16 4.63 15.54
CA GLY A 78 7.01 4.92 16.39
C GLY A 78 5.68 5.17 15.66
N VAL A 79 5.66 5.14 14.32
CA VAL A 79 4.44 5.43 13.52
C VAL A 79 3.95 4.18 12.80
N PHE A 80 4.77 3.59 11.94
CA PHE A 80 4.38 2.40 11.18
C PHE A 80 5.57 1.51 10.81
N ASP A 81 5.22 0.28 10.43
CA ASP A 81 6.10 -0.73 9.88
C ASP A 81 5.34 -1.49 8.78
N ILE A 82 5.83 -1.37 7.55
CA ILE A 82 5.20 -1.92 6.36
C ILE A 82 6.18 -2.89 5.72
N MET A 83 5.76 -4.13 5.50
CA MET A 83 6.48 -5.08 4.66
C MET A 83 5.78 -5.15 3.31
N ALA A 84 6.56 -5.12 2.23
CA ALA A 84 6.07 -5.23 0.88
C ALA A 84 6.89 -6.28 0.13
N ASN A 85 6.22 -7.20 -0.56
CA ASN A 85 6.84 -8.22 -1.36
C ASN A 85 6.11 -8.40 -2.69
N VAL A 86 6.83 -8.37 -3.81
CA VAL A 86 6.24 -8.69 -5.12
C VAL A 86 6.36 -10.19 -5.35
N VAL A 87 5.22 -10.86 -5.51
CA VAL A 87 5.14 -12.31 -5.70
C VAL A 87 4.45 -12.64 -7.02
N PRO A 88 4.78 -13.76 -7.68
CA PRO A 88 4.05 -14.19 -8.86
C PRO A 88 2.63 -14.61 -8.51
N ILE A 89 1.67 -14.31 -9.39
CA ILE A 89 0.36 -14.96 -9.32
C ILE A 89 0.53 -16.41 -9.78
N THR A 90 0.17 -17.36 -8.92
CA THR A 90 0.25 -18.79 -9.25
C THR A 90 -1.01 -19.27 -9.99
N GLU A 91 -0.95 -20.45 -10.61
CA GLU A 91 -2.14 -21.10 -11.16
C GLU A 91 -3.22 -21.33 -10.09
N GLN A 92 -2.82 -21.62 -8.85
CA GLN A 92 -3.74 -21.82 -7.75
C GLN A 92 -4.49 -20.52 -7.43
N ASP A 93 -3.77 -19.40 -7.36
CA ASP A 93 -4.37 -18.08 -7.15
C ASP A 93 -5.32 -17.72 -8.29
N SER A 94 -4.89 -18.00 -9.54
CA SER A 94 -5.72 -17.82 -10.73
C SER A 94 -7.01 -18.62 -10.68
N ARG A 95 -7.00 -19.86 -10.19
CA ARG A 95 -8.21 -20.69 -10.03
C ARG A 95 -9.12 -20.19 -8.92
N ILE A 96 -8.56 -19.76 -7.78
CA ILE A 96 -9.33 -19.28 -6.63
C ILE A 96 -10.00 -17.93 -6.95
N HIS A 97 -9.30 -17.05 -7.66
CA HIS A 97 -9.75 -15.69 -7.97
C HIS A 97 -10.31 -15.52 -9.39
N ASN A 98 -10.28 -16.58 -10.20
CA ASN A 98 -10.71 -16.59 -11.60
C ASN A 98 -10.00 -15.53 -12.46
N TYR A 99 -8.68 -15.37 -12.28
CA TYR A 99 -7.88 -14.40 -13.04
C TYR A 99 -7.70 -14.80 -14.52
N GLY A 100 -7.76 -16.10 -14.84
CA GLY A 100 -7.58 -16.59 -16.22
C GLY A 100 -6.14 -16.58 -16.72
N VAL A 101 -5.15 -16.59 -15.80
CA VAL A 101 -3.70 -16.61 -16.10
C VAL A 101 -3.32 -17.86 -16.89
N THR A 102 -2.53 -17.67 -17.96
CA THR A 102 -1.88 -18.72 -18.75
C THR A 102 -0.37 -18.79 -18.44
N GLU A 103 0.33 -19.85 -18.88
CA GLU A 103 1.79 -19.98 -18.63
C GLU A 103 2.64 -18.85 -19.24
N GLU A 104 2.08 -18.12 -20.22
CA GLU A 104 2.73 -16.98 -20.86
C GLU A 104 2.50 -15.66 -20.12
N ASP A 105 1.59 -15.63 -19.15
CA ASP A 105 1.25 -14.43 -18.39
C ASP A 105 2.15 -14.31 -17.15
N SER A 106 2.92 -13.23 -17.08
CA SER A 106 3.68 -12.85 -15.88
C SER A 106 2.92 -11.79 -15.08
N LEU A 107 1.87 -12.22 -14.37
CA LEU A 107 1.19 -11.35 -13.41
C LEU A 107 1.84 -11.43 -12.02
N ALA A 108 1.78 -10.32 -11.29
CA ALA A 108 2.35 -10.20 -9.95
C ALA A 108 1.33 -9.65 -8.95
N HIS A 109 1.40 -10.13 -7.72
CA HIS A 109 0.79 -9.50 -6.57
C HIS A 109 1.81 -8.68 -5.80
N LEU A 110 1.33 -7.64 -5.13
CA LEU A 110 2.07 -6.92 -4.12
C LEU A 110 1.51 -7.33 -2.76
N ASP A 111 2.22 -8.22 -2.09
CA ASP A 111 1.91 -8.67 -0.75
C ASP A 111 2.32 -7.60 0.25
N LEU A 112 1.35 -7.08 0.99
CA LEU A 112 1.55 -6.00 1.95
C LEU A 112 1.17 -6.44 3.37
N GLY A 113 2.12 -6.29 4.29
CA GLY A 113 1.91 -6.40 5.73
C GLY A 113 2.01 -5.03 6.37
N PHE A 114 0.99 -4.59 7.12
CA PHE A 114 0.98 -3.29 7.78
C PHE A 114 0.92 -3.47 9.30
N LYS A 115 1.76 -2.72 10.01
CA LYS A 115 1.66 -2.52 11.44
C LYS A 115 1.74 -1.04 11.77
N PHE A 116 0.68 -0.50 12.36
CA PHE A 116 0.65 0.88 12.83
C PHE A 116 0.74 0.90 14.36
N TYR A 117 1.53 1.83 14.89
CA TYR A 117 1.79 1.92 16.34
C TYR A 117 0.98 3.01 17.05
N ASP A 118 0.60 4.08 16.33
CA ASP A 118 -0.03 5.27 16.92
C ASP A 118 -1.35 5.64 16.20
N LEU A 119 -2.26 4.67 16.07
CA LEU A 119 -3.61 4.90 15.58
C LEU A 119 -4.54 5.25 16.75
N SER A 120 -5.46 6.20 16.54
CA SER A 120 -6.56 6.43 17.49
C SER A 120 -7.73 5.49 17.28
N ASP A 121 -8.58 5.38 18.28
CA ASP A 121 -9.87 4.68 18.22
C ASP A 121 -10.83 5.19 17.13
N ASP A 122 -10.61 6.41 16.62
CA ASP A 122 -11.38 6.98 15.52
C ASP A 122 -10.84 6.59 14.12
N VAL A 123 -9.97 5.58 14.04
CA VAL A 123 -9.46 5.06 12.77
C VAL A 123 -10.57 4.33 11.99
N HIS A 124 -10.66 4.63 10.70
CA HIS A 124 -11.59 3.99 9.76
C HIS A 124 -10.82 3.51 8.52
N GLY A 125 -11.38 2.53 7.82
CA GLY A 125 -10.74 1.83 6.71
C GLY A 125 -11.00 0.33 6.83
N VAL A 126 -11.04 -0.39 5.70
CA VAL A 126 -11.33 -1.83 5.67
C VAL A 126 -10.39 -2.60 6.60
N LEU A 127 -9.11 -2.24 6.61
CA LEU A 127 -8.12 -2.74 7.56
C LEU A 127 -7.97 -1.84 8.79
N GLY A 128 -8.16 -0.52 8.66
CA GLY A 128 -8.04 0.41 9.79
C GLY A 128 -8.98 0.07 10.96
N GLN A 129 -10.19 -0.42 10.67
CA GLN A 129 -11.15 -0.83 11.70
C GLN A 129 -10.64 -1.94 12.62
N THR A 130 -9.67 -2.78 12.21
CA THR A 130 -9.12 -3.85 13.08
C THR A 130 -8.27 -3.33 14.23
N TYR A 131 -7.83 -2.07 14.15
CA TYR A 131 -7.01 -1.43 15.17
C TYR A 131 -7.83 -0.74 16.25
N ARG A 132 -9.16 -0.67 16.10
CA ARG A 132 -10.03 -0.09 17.12
C ARG A 132 -10.14 -1.01 18.31
N SER A 133 -10.14 -0.43 19.50
CA SER A 133 -10.30 -1.17 20.77
C SER A 133 -11.63 -1.92 20.87
N ASP A 134 -12.67 -1.46 20.19
CA ASP A 134 -14.01 -2.07 20.13
C ASP A 134 -14.23 -2.98 18.92
N TYR A 135 -13.19 -3.29 18.14
CA TYR A 135 -13.32 -4.15 16.97
C TYR A 135 -13.62 -5.60 17.36
N VAL A 136 -14.69 -6.14 16.79
CA VAL A 136 -15.04 -7.57 16.91
C VAL A 136 -14.85 -8.23 15.55
N ASN A 137 -13.94 -9.21 15.50
CA ASN A 137 -13.70 -9.97 14.28
C ASN A 137 -14.92 -10.82 13.92
N LYS A 138 -15.54 -10.52 12.78
CA LYS A 138 -16.67 -11.27 12.22
C LYS A 138 -16.26 -12.13 11.01
N LEU A 139 -14.97 -12.19 10.69
CA LEU A 139 -14.48 -12.98 9.57
C LEU A 139 -14.65 -14.47 9.84
N SER A 140 -15.11 -15.18 8.82
CA SER A 140 -14.98 -16.64 8.79
C SER A 140 -13.54 -17.00 8.41
N VAL A 141 -12.74 -17.42 9.38
CA VAL A 141 -11.33 -17.82 9.17
C VAL A 141 -11.18 -19.08 8.31
N SER A 142 -12.27 -19.80 8.05
CA SER A 142 -12.31 -20.97 7.15
C SER A 142 -12.70 -20.63 5.72
N ALA A 143 -13.09 -19.38 5.44
CA ALA A 143 -13.43 -18.97 4.08
C ALA A 143 -12.15 -18.74 3.27
N ASN A 144 -12.14 -19.21 2.02
CA ASN A 144 -11.03 -18.94 1.07
C ASN A 144 -10.88 -17.44 0.77
N MET A 145 -11.97 -16.68 0.83
CA MET A 145 -11.99 -15.22 0.68
C MET A 145 -12.83 -14.59 1.79
N PRO A 146 -12.24 -14.32 2.97
CA PRO A 146 -12.96 -13.70 4.07
C PRO A 146 -13.22 -12.22 3.77
N VAL A 147 -14.49 -11.81 3.78
CA VAL A 147 -14.89 -10.42 3.55
C VAL A 147 -15.15 -9.72 4.89
N MET A 148 -14.40 -8.65 5.16
CA MET A 148 -14.46 -7.86 6.40
C MET A 148 -15.81 -7.17 6.66
N GLY A 149 -16.63 -6.99 5.61
CA GLY A 149 -17.87 -6.25 5.69
C GLY A 149 -17.67 -4.74 5.82
N GLY A 150 -18.75 -4.00 6.05
CA GLY A 150 -18.72 -2.54 6.14
C GLY A 150 -18.71 -1.81 4.79
N ALA A 151 -18.89 -2.53 3.68
CA ALA A 151 -18.93 -1.96 2.32
C ALA A 151 -19.82 -0.69 2.19
N PRO A 152 -21.03 -0.62 2.78
CA PRO A 152 -21.86 0.59 2.70
C PRO A 152 -21.18 1.86 3.23
N SER A 153 -20.26 1.73 4.19
CA SER A 153 -19.52 2.86 4.77
C SER A 153 -18.46 3.43 3.81
N TYR A 154 -17.99 2.62 2.85
CA TYR A 154 -16.91 2.95 1.92
C TYR A 154 -17.39 3.22 0.49
N VAL A 155 -18.70 3.22 0.26
CA VAL A 155 -19.27 3.59 -1.05
C VAL A 155 -18.97 5.06 -1.33
N VAL A 156 -18.40 5.30 -2.50
CA VAL A 156 -18.13 6.63 -3.06
C VAL A 156 -18.95 6.82 -4.32
N SER A 157 -19.26 8.07 -4.67
CA SER A 157 -20.02 8.37 -5.89
C SER A 157 -19.22 8.15 -7.18
N ASP A 158 -17.90 8.27 -7.11
CA ASP A 158 -16.97 8.11 -8.24
C ASP A 158 -15.59 7.68 -7.73
N ILE A 159 -14.73 7.15 -8.61
CA ILE A 159 -13.38 6.68 -8.29
C ILE A 159 -12.47 7.78 -7.73
N PHE A 160 -12.72 9.06 -8.06
CA PHE A 160 -11.97 10.19 -7.52
C PHE A 160 -12.66 10.90 -6.37
N SER A 161 -13.83 10.42 -5.95
CA SER A 161 -14.61 11.07 -4.90
C SER A 161 -14.12 10.70 -3.49
N THR A 162 -14.31 11.63 -2.56
CA THR A 162 -13.96 11.47 -1.13
C THR A 162 -15.22 11.51 -0.25
N ASP A 163 -16.37 11.13 -0.81
CA ASP A 163 -17.70 11.32 -0.21
C ASP A 163 -18.28 10.08 0.49
N CYS A 164 -17.44 9.10 0.86
CA CYS A 164 -17.93 7.97 1.63
C CYS A 164 -18.34 8.37 3.05
N ALA A 165 -19.21 7.57 3.68
CA ALA A 165 -19.82 7.90 4.97
C ALA A 165 -18.78 8.13 6.08
N VAL A 166 -17.66 7.40 6.02
CA VAL A 166 -16.54 7.48 6.98
C VAL A 166 -15.37 8.32 6.48
N ALA A 167 -15.53 9.06 5.38
CA ALA A 167 -14.49 9.90 4.83
C ALA A 167 -14.11 11.01 5.82
N ARG A 168 -12.80 11.14 6.05
CA ARG A 168 -12.24 12.16 6.94
C ARG A 168 -11.73 13.40 6.21
N PHE A 169 -11.43 13.26 4.92
CA PHE A 169 -10.77 14.29 4.12
C PHE A 169 -11.73 15.21 3.35
N GLY A 170 -13.05 14.99 3.45
CA GLY A 170 -14.08 15.81 2.77
C GLY A 170 -14.90 16.73 3.68
N ARG A 171 -14.77 16.64 5.01
CA ARG A 171 -15.57 17.45 5.94
C ARG A 171 -14.79 18.71 6.37
N ARG A 172 -14.95 19.76 5.56
CA ARG A 172 -14.56 21.19 5.76
C ARG A 172 -13.11 21.60 5.46
N ALA A 173 -12.86 21.91 4.19
CA ALA A 173 -12.30 23.17 3.65
C ALA A 173 -11.69 22.87 2.28
N GLY A 174 -11.95 23.72 1.28
CA GLY A 174 -11.69 23.45 -0.13
C GLY A 174 -10.28 22.96 -0.46
N ILE A 175 -10.19 21.70 -0.88
CA ILE A 175 -9.08 21.20 -1.69
C ILE A 175 -9.41 21.51 -3.14
N SER A 176 -8.82 22.60 -3.65
CA SER A 176 -8.85 22.93 -5.07
C SER A 176 -7.96 21.93 -5.80
N MET A 177 -8.57 21.00 -6.54
CA MET A 177 -7.81 20.17 -7.49
C MET A 177 -7.16 21.10 -8.51
N VAL A 178 -5.84 21.06 -8.61
CA VAL A 178 -5.12 21.69 -9.73
C VAL A 178 -5.38 20.82 -10.95
N THR A 179 -6.37 21.20 -11.76
CA THR A 179 -6.52 20.65 -13.10
C THR A 179 -5.39 21.24 -13.95
N GLY A 180 -4.32 20.49 -14.15
CA GLY A 180 -3.32 20.78 -15.17
C GLY A 180 -4.01 20.76 -16.53
N ARG A 181 -4.15 21.94 -17.16
CA ARG A 181 -4.64 22.05 -18.52
C ARG A 181 -3.56 21.48 -19.44
N ALA A 182 -3.85 20.38 -20.11
CA ALA A 182 -3.02 19.89 -21.21
C ALA A 182 -3.07 20.94 -22.34
N ASN A 183 -1.91 21.44 -22.76
CA ASN A 183 -1.72 22.14 -24.03
C ASN A 183 -1.32 21.12 -25.09
#